data_AF-A0A915LN82-F1
#
_entry.id   AF-A0A915LN82-F1
#
_cell.length_a   1.000
_cell.length_b   1.000
_cell.length_c   1.000
_cell.angle_alpha   90.00
_cell.angle_beta   90.00
_cell.angle_gamma   90.00
#
_symmetry.space_group_name_H-M   'P 1'
#
loop_
_entity.id
_entity.type
_entity.pdbx_description
1 polymer ?
#
loop_
_entity_poly.entity_id
_entity_poly.type
_entity_poly.pdbx_seq_one_letter_code
_entity_poly.pdbx_strand_id
1 'polypeptide(L)'
;MGVYMFSPGYLANKNKEKAKIKAVVDAAIANGMYVLVDWHYTSDEIFEEAAKQFFKEMSTEYRGVPNVLYEIYNEPAIRANDKDAIIICGTPCEGGADQLRKVVEIALKRKFPIFATEYGLTLGTGDGPINEQQTNLWWNLLDKYGVSYINWSICNKKENSAALKPGSTPKDVWQDSALTNSGRIVKRMLISKNPVPTGC
;
A
#
# COMPACT_ATOMS: atom_id res chain seq x y z
N MET A 1 -5.76 -1.59 -1.56
CA MET A 1 -6.09 -2.35 -2.79
C MET A 1 -6.20 -1.36 -3.91
N GLY A 2 -5.37 -1.52 -4.94
CA GLY A 2 -5.29 -0.56 -6.03
C GLY A 2 -6.39 -0.71 -7.08
N VAL A 3 -6.96 0.41 -7.49
CA VAL A 3 -7.84 0.58 -8.66
C VAL A 3 -6.98 0.89 -9.87
N TYR A 4 -6.52 -0.15 -10.57
CA TYR A 4 -5.76 0.04 -11.80
C TYR A 4 -6.63 0.66 -12.89
N MET A 5 -6.10 1.63 -13.63
CA MET A 5 -6.89 2.41 -14.59
C MET A 5 -7.06 1.74 -15.95
N PHE A 6 -5.95 1.32 -16.55
CA PHE A 6 -5.93 0.81 -17.93
C PHE A 6 -6.10 -0.70 -17.99
N SER A 7 -6.51 -1.21 -19.17
CA SER A 7 -6.86 -2.61 -19.41
C SER A 7 -5.87 -3.60 -18.77
N PRO A 8 -6.35 -4.57 -17.98
CA PRO A 8 -7.75 -4.95 -17.75
C PRO A 8 -8.51 -4.13 -16.68
N GLY A 9 -8.00 -2.96 -16.29
CA GLY A 9 -8.45 -2.11 -15.18
C GLY A 9 -9.80 -1.38 -15.33
N TYR A 10 -10.03 -0.43 -14.43
CA TYR A 10 -11.30 0.22 -14.15
C TYR A 10 -11.92 0.91 -15.36
N LEU A 11 -11.13 1.61 -16.18
CA LEU A 11 -11.66 2.27 -17.38
C LEU A 11 -12.15 1.27 -18.43
N ALA A 12 -11.58 0.07 -18.46
CA ALA A 12 -12.00 -1.00 -19.36
C ALA A 12 -13.21 -1.78 -18.81
N ASN A 13 -13.28 -2.04 -17.49
CA ASN A 13 -14.30 -2.89 -16.89
C ASN A 13 -14.79 -2.40 -15.51
N LYS A 14 -15.40 -1.22 -15.47
CA LYS A 14 -15.83 -0.53 -14.22
C LYS A 14 -16.55 -1.46 -13.23
N ASN A 15 -17.53 -2.23 -13.68
CA ASN A 15 -18.32 -3.09 -12.79
C ASN A 15 -17.51 -4.25 -12.23
N LYS A 16 -16.66 -4.87 -13.05
CA LYS A 16 -15.82 -6.00 -12.64
C LYS A 16 -14.76 -5.58 -11.62
N GLU A 17 -14.07 -4.47 -11.87
CA GLU A 17 -13.03 -3.99 -10.96
C GLU A 17 -13.65 -3.46 -9.66
N LYS A 18 -14.80 -2.76 -9.72
CA LYS A 18 -15.56 -2.40 -8.50
C LYS A 18 -15.97 -3.61 -7.68
N ALA A 19 -16.44 -4.69 -8.33
CA ALA A 19 -16.82 -5.90 -7.60
C ALA A 19 -15.63 -6.51 -6.83
N LYS A 20 -14.42 -6.51 -7.41
CA LYS A 20 -13.21 -6.96 -6.70
C LYS A 20 -12.88 -6.06 -5.52
N ILE A 21 -12.94 -4.74 -5.71
CA ILE A 21 -12.68 -3.76 -4.65
C ILE A 21 -13.65 -3.96 -3.49
N LYS A 22 -14.96 -4.07 -3.79
CA LYS A 22 -15.99 -4.32 -2.77
C LYS A 22 -15.73 -5.62 -2.03
N ALA A 23 -15.42 -6.71 -2.73
CA ALA A 23 -15.10 -7.99 -2.09
C ALA A 23 -13.93 -7.88 -1.09
N VAL A 24 -12.90 -7.09 -1.39
CA VAL A 24 -11.78 -6.85 -0.47
C VAL A 24 -12.20 -5.96 0.71
N VAL A 25 -12.97 -4.89 0.47
CA VAL A 25 -13.48 -4.01 1.52
C VAL A 25 -14.38 -4.76 2.49
N ASP A 26 -15.35 -5.51 1.99
CA ASP A 26 -16.27 -6.33 2.77
C ASP A 26 -15.51 -7.37 3.59
N ALA A 27 -14.52 -8.05 2.99
CA ALA A 27 -13.69 -9.00 3.70
C ALA A 27 -12.86 -8.34 4.82
N ALA A 28 -12.29 -7.16 4.58
CA ALA A 28 -11.53 -6.44 5.59
C ALA A 28 -12.42 -6.05 6.79
N ILE A 29 -13.62 -5.53 6.51
CA ILE A 29 -14.63 -5.20 7.55
C ILE A 29 -14.98 -6.45 8.36
N ALA A 30 -15.30 -7.56 7.68
CA ALA A 30 -15.67 -8.82 8.32
C ALA A 30 -14.55 -9.40 9.21
N ASN A 31 -13.28 -9.07 8.92
CA ASN A 31 -12.11 -9.49 9.70
C ASN A 31 -11.63 -8.40 10.69
N GLY A 32 -12.40 -7.32 10.89
CA GLY A 32 -12.04 -6.25 11.82
C GLY A 32 -10.80 -5.45 11.42
N MET A 33 -10.41 -5.47 10.14
CA MET A 33 -9.25 -4.76 9.61
C MET A 33 -9.66 -3.42 8.99
N TYR A 34 -8.76 -2.43 9.04
CA TYR A 34 -8.86 -1.28 8.16
C TYR A 34 -8.51 -1.66 6.72
N VAL A 35 -9.05 -0.92 5.75
CA VAL A 35 -8.80 -1.12 4.32
C VAL A 35 -8.60 0.22 3.62
N LEU A 36 -7.55 0.29 2.81
CA LEU A 36 -7.28 1.43 1.94
C LEU A 36 -7.82 1.16 0.53
N VAL A 37 -8.76 2.00 0.09
CA VAL A 37 -9.25 2.06 -1.28
C VAL A 37 -8.39 3.07 -2.04
N ASP A 38 -7.51 2.55 -2.88
CA ASP A 38 -6.44 3.29 -3.54
C ASP A 38 -6.76 3.49 -5.02
N TRP A 39 -6.88 4.75 -5.45
CA TRP A 39 -6.93 5.11 -6.87
C TRP A 39 -5.53 5.02 -7.48
N HIS A 40 -5.22 3.80 -7.96
CA HIS A 40 -3.87 3.37 -8.30
C HIS A 40 -3.41 3.87 -9.66
N TYR A 41 -2.96 5.12 -9.66
CA TYR A 41 -2.58 5.86 -10.84
C TYR A 41 -1.20 6.53 -10.69
N THR A 42 -0.37 6.41 -11.72
CA THR A 42 1.08 6.73 -11.68
C THR A 42 1.53 7.61 -12.86
N SER A 43 0.62 8.28 -13.56
CA SER A 43 0.90 9.06 -14.78
C SER A 43 0.34 10.48 -14.68
N ASP A 44 0.66 11.35 -15.63
CA ASP A 44 0.26 12.77 -15.63
C ASP A 44 -1.20 12.99 -16.07
N GLU A 45 -1.80 12.05 -16.80
CA GLU A 45 -3.15 12.23 -17.35
C GLU A 45 -4.23 12.17 -16.25
N ILE A 46 -5.04 13.21 -16.09
CA ILE A 46 -5.99 13.28 -14.97
C ILE A 46 -7.36 12.76 -15.41
N PHE A 47 -7.81 11.64 -14.83
CA PHE A 47 -9.15 11.08 -15.03
C PHE A 47 -10.16 11.57 -13.99
N GLU A 48 -10.28 12.89 -13.83
CA GLU A 48 -10.97 13.53 -12.71
C GLU A 48 -12.43 13.08 -12.56
N GLU A 49 -13.21 13.09 -13.65
CA GLU A 49 -14.62 12.71 -13.60
C GLU A 49 -14.83 11.22 -13.29
N ALA A 50 -13.92 10.36 -13.76
CA ALA A 50 -13.96 8.93 -13.44
C ALA A 50 -13.63 8.69 -11.95
N ALA A 51 -12.65 9.41 -11.41
CA ALA A 51 -12.27 9.35 -10.00
C ALA A 51 -13.40 9.88 -9.10
N LYS A 52 -13.97 11.06 -9.41
CA LYS A 52 -15.12 11.63 -8.67
C LYS A 52 -16.29 10.66 -8.64
N GLN A 53 -16.64 10.07 -9.78
CA GLN A 53 -17.73 9.11 -9.85
C GLN A 53 -17.43 7.86 -9.01
N PHE A 54 -16.22 7.31 -9.11
CA PHE A 54 -15.78 6.16 -8.33
C PHE A 54 -15.85 6.42 -6.82
N PHE A 55 -15.25 7.52 -6.34
CA PHE A 55 -15.24 7.86 -4.92
C PHE A 55 -16.61 8.25 -4.40
N LYS A 56 -17.47 8.88 -5.20
CA LYS A 56 -18.87 9.14 -4.84
C LYS A 56 -19.62 7.83 -4.57
N GLU A 57 -19.44 6.83 -5.42
CA GLU A 57 -20.07 5.52 -5.24
C GLU A 57 -19.52 4.80 -4.00
N MET A 58 -18.19 4.70 -3.85
CA MET A 58 -17.57 3.99 -2.72
C MET A 58 -17.83 4.67 -1.37
N SER A 59 -17.81 6.00 -1.30
CA SER A 59 -18.12 6.75 -0.07
C SER A 59 -19.60 6.75 0.29
N THR A 60 -20.49 6.58 -0.70
CA THR A 60 -21.92 6.40 -0.44
C THR A 60 -22.20 5.01 0.10
N GLU A 61 -21.64 3.97 -0.52
CA GLU A 61 -21.82 2.57 -0.11
C GLU A 61 -21.31 2.31 1.31
N TYR A 62 -20.08 2.76 1.63
CA TYR A 62 -19.43 2.51 2.91
C TYR A 62 -19.56 3.69 3.90
N ARG A 63 -20.62 4.49 3.76
CA ARG A 63 -20.85 5.64 4.63
C ARG A 63 -20.93 5.21 6.10
N GLY A 64 -20.14 5.87 6.95
CA GLY A 64 -20.14 5.62 8.39
C GLY A 64 -19.41 4.34 8.81
N VAL A 65 -18.75 3.64 7.88
CA VAL A 65 -17.92 2.47 8.18
C VAL A 65 -16.51 2.95 8.54
N PRO A 66 -16.06 2.80 9.80
CA PRO A 66 -14.78 3.37 10.25
C PRO A 66 -13.56 2.66 9.67
N ASN A 67 -13.72 1.45 9.13
CA ASN A 67 -12.65 0.65 8.55
C ASN A 67 -12.10 1.21 7.24
N VAL A 68 -12.86 2.02 6.50
CA VAL A 68 -12.53 2.39 5.12
C VAL A 68 -11.77 3.71 5.06
N LEU A 69 -10.57 3.65 4.49
CA LEU A 69 -9.71 4.79 4.17
C LEU A 69 -9.64 4.98 2.65
N TYR A 70 -9.47 6.22 2.18
CA TYR A 70 -9.40 6.54 0.76
C TYR A 70 -8.07 7.20 0.40
N GLU A 71 -7.39 6.65 -0.60
CA GLU A 71 -6.22 7.22 -1.24
C GLU A 71 -6.61 7.68 -2.64
N ILE A 72 -6.71 8.99 -2.81
CA ILE A 72 -7.30 9.60 -4.01
C ILE A 72 -6.34 9.66 -5.21
N TYR A 73 -5.05 9.44 -4.97
CA TYR A 73 -4.01 9.45 -5.99
C TYR A 73 -2.74 8.77 -5.47
N ASN A 74 -2.41 7.59 -6.00
CA ASN A 74 -1.25 6.79 -5.60
C ASN A 74 0.11 7.50 -5.80
N GLU A 75 0.49 7.81 -7.04
CA GLU A 75 1.81 8.39 -7.33
C GLU A 75 1.70 9.60 -8.26
N PRO A 76 1.37 10.79 -7.72
CA PRO A 76 1.32 11.99 -8.53
C PRO A 76 2.72 12.39 -9.00
N ALA A 77 2.86 12.68 -10.29
CA ALA A 77 4.12 13.21 -10.84
C ALA A 77 4.45 14.62 -10.33
N ILE A 78 3.44 15.38 -9.90
CA ILE A 78 3.60 16.69 -9.26
C ILE A 78 3.33 16.54 -7.77
N ARG A 79 4.39 16.63 -6.96
CA ARG A 79 4.29 16.70 -5.49
C ARG A 79 3.73 18.07 -5.10
N ALA A 80 2.43 18.24 -5.23
CA ALA A 80 1.76 19.48 -4.88
C ALA A 80 1.87 19.77 -3.37
N ASN A 81 2.05 21.04 -3.04
CA ASN A 81 1.98 21.63 -1.69
C ASN A 81 0.55 21.49 -1.13
N ASP A 82 0.09 20.28 -0.87
CA ASP A 82 -1.12 20.06 -0.11
C ASP A 82 -0.74 19.89 1.37
N LYS A 83 -1.06 20.90 2.16
CA LYS A 83 -0.81 20.94 3.62
C LYS A 83 -1.62 19.88 4.38
N ASP A 84 -2.65 19.33 3.75
CA ASP A 84 -3.54 18.31 4.30
C ASP A 84 -3.26 16.92 3.67
N ALA A 85 -2.31 16.82 2.72
CA ALA A 85 -1.95 15.55 2.11
C ALA A 85 -1.12 14.66 3.04
N ILE A 86 -1.58 13.41 3.13
CA ILE A 86 -0.83 12.28 3.66
C ILE A 86 0.25 11.94 2.61
N ILE A 87 1.51 12.20 2.95
CA ILE A 87 2.63 12.03 2.01
C ILE A 87 2.98 10.54 1.88
N ILE A 88 2.77 10.03 0.68
CA ILE A 88 3.12 8.69 0.22
C ILE A 88 4.62 8.65 -0.04
N CYS A 89 5.26 7.59 0.44
CA CYS A 89 6.68 7.39 0.27
C CYS A 89 6.93 5.92 0.00
N GLY A 90 6.95 5.53 -1.28
CA GLY A 90 7.71 4.36 -1.68
C GLY A 90 9.10 4.52 -1.07
N THR A 91 9.56 3.51 -0.32
CA THR A 91 10.87 3.54 0.32
C THR A 91 11.88 2.94 -0.65
N PRO A 92 12.48 3.72 -1.58
CA PRO A 92 13.51 3.19 -2.45
C PRO A 92 14.60 2.62 -1.54
N CYS A 93 14.92 1.35 -1.77
CA CYS A 93 16.07 0.70 -1.16
C CYS A 93 17.38 1.02 -1.90
N GLU A 94 17.31 1.97 -2.84
CA GLU A 94 18.34 2.41 -3.78
C GLU A 94 18.74 3.88 -3.54
N GLY A 95 19.56 4.43 -4.45
CA GLY A 95 20.13 5.78 -4.33
C GLY A 95 19.09 6.85 -3.98
N GLY A 96 19.34 7.60 -2.90
CA GLY A 96 18.44 8.65 -2.41
C GLY A 96 17.57 8.27 -1.21
N ALA A 97 17.57 7.00 -0.77
CA ALA A 97 16.85 6.53 0.41
C ALA A 97 17.11 7.39 1.66
N ASP A 98 18.37 7.69 1.95
CA ASP A 98 18.79 8.50 3.09
C ASP A 98 18.28 9.94 2.99
N GLN A 99 18.31 10.53 1.79
CA GLN A 99 17.82 11.89 1.55
C GLN A 99 16.31 11.95 1.74
N LEU A 100 15.59 10.94 1.25
CA LEU A 100 14.15 10.86 1.39
C LEU A 100 13.73 10.64 2.86
N ARG A 101 14.44 9.77 3.60
CA ARG A 101 14.23 9.64 5.06
C ARG A 101 14.42 10.95 5.80
N LYS A 102 15.43 11.74 5.45
CA LYS A 102 15.64 13.07 6.06
C LYS A 102 14.47 14.01 5.78
N VAL A 103 13.95 14.02 4.55
CA VAL A 103 12.77 14.83 4.19
C VAL A 103 11.55 14.40 4.99
N VAL A 104 11.30 13.09 5.08
CA VAL A 104 10.20 12.52 5.88
C VAL A 104 10.36 12.88 7.36
N GLU A 105 11.56 12.72 7.94
CA GLU A 105 11.79 13.06 9.34
C GLU A 105 11.60 14.57 9.61
N ILE A 106 11.98 15.45 8.68
CA ILE A 106 11.73 16.89 8.80
C ILE A 106 10.22 17.17 8.80
N ALA A 107 9.45 16.54 7.91
CA ALA A 107 8.00 16.70 7.86
C ALA A 107 7.33 16.20 9.16
N LEU A 108 7.75 15.04 9.67
CA LEU A 108 7.26 14.48 10.95
C LEU A 108 7.61 15.37 12.14
N LYS A 109 8.84 15.92 12.20
CA LYS A 109 9.26 16.88 13.22
C LYS A 109 8.40 18.16 13.18
N ARG A 110 7.95 18.55 11.99
CA ARG A 110 7.02 19.66 11.75
C ARG A 110 5.54 19.29 11.92
N LYS A 111 5.24 18.08 12.41
CA LYS A 111 3.90 17.58 12.70
C LYS A 111 2.98 17.44 11.47
N PHE A 112 3.55 17.30 10.28
CA PHE A 112 2.77 16.90 9.11
C PHE A 112 2.32 15.43 9.28
N PRO A 113 1.04 15.11 9.02
CA PRO A 113 0.55 13.74 9.04
C PRO A 113 1.12 12.98 7.84
N ILE A 114 1.64 11.77 8.10
CA ILE A 114 2.22 10.90 7.07
C ILE A 114 1.67 9.48 7.28
N PHE A 115 1.39 8.80 6.18
CA PHE A 115 1.05 7.38 6.09
C PHE A 115 1.79 6.85 4.86
N ALA A 116 2.62 5.82 5.03
CA ALA A 116 3.31 5.19 3.91
C ALA A 116 2.41 4.10 3.29
N THR A 117 1.52 4.50 2.39
CA THR A 117 0.52 3.62 1.75
C THR A 117 1.13 2.57 0.83
N GLU A 118 2.38 2.77 0.42
CA GLU A 118 3.16 1.78 -0.33
C GLU A 118 4.65 1.83 0.05
N TYR A 119 5.26 0.66 0.28
CA TYR A 119 6.71 0.51 0.40
C TYR A 119 7.20 -0.86 -0.08
N GLY A 120 8.42 -0.91 -0.62
CA GLY A 120 9.08 -2.14 -1.09
C GLY A 120 10.41 -2.41 -0.40
N LEU A 121 10.91 -3.65 -0.53
CA LEU A 121 12.23 -4.08 -0.05
C LEU A 121 13.29 -4.03 -1.16
N THR A 122 12.87 -3.71 -2.39
CA THR A 122 13.66 -3.78 -3.63
C THR A 122 13.84 -2.39 -4.24
N LEU A 123 14.31 -2.32 -5.49
CA LEU A 123 14.34 -1.09 -6.27
C LEU A 123 12.90 -0.61 -6.58
N GLY A 124 12.75 0.65 -6.99
CA GLY A 124 11.46 1.24 -7.38
C GLY A 124 10.81 0.59 -8.60
N THR A 125 11.53 -0.30 -9.30
CA THR A 125 10.99 -1.12 -10.39
C THR A 125 10.12 -2.29 -9.92
N GLY A 126 10.08 -2.56 -8.61
CA GLY A 126 9.45 -3.75 -8.03
C GLY A 126 10.33 -5.00 -8.05
N ASP A 127 11.58 -4.89 -8.54
CA ASP A 127 12.53 -5.99 -8.60
C ASP A 127 13.95 -5.55 -8.22
N GLY A 128 14.92 -6.46 -8.29
CA GLY A 128 16.30 -6.23 -7.87
C GLY A 128 16.57 -6.74 -6.46
N PRO A 129 17.78 -6.48 -5.92
CA PRO A 129 18.18 -7.06 -4.64
C PRO A 129 17.34 -6.51 -3.49
N ILE A 130 17.01 -7.38 -2.54
CA ILE A 130 16.39 -7.00 -1.27
C ILE A 130 17.43 -6.27 -0.42
N ASN A 131 17.09 -5.10 0.11
CA ASN A 131 17.96 -4.31 0.99
C ASN A 131 17.40 -4.20 2.41
N GLU A 132 17.52 -5.28 3.19
CA GLU A 132 16.99 -5.32 4.57
C GLU A 132 17.58 -4.23 5.46
N GLN A 133 18.83 -3.81 5.24
CA GLN A 133 19.43 -2.73 6.01
C GLN A 133 18.67 -1.41 5.83
N GLN A 134 18.39 -1.02 4.57
CA GLN A 134 17.61 0.18 4.29
C GLN A 134 16.16 0.04 4.74
N THR A 135 15.55 -1.15 4.56
CA THR A 135 14.19 -1.43 5.05
C THR A 135 14.09 -1.25 6.56
N ASN A 136 15.05 -1.76 7.33
CA ASN A 136 15.07 -1.62 8.79
C ASN A 136 15.23 -0.16 9.23
N LEU A 137 16.05 0.63 8.54
CA LEU A 137 16.18 2.07 8.81
C LEU A 137 14.86 2.82 8.59
N TRP A 138 14.12 2.45 7.56
CA TRP A 138 12.78 2.98 7.31
C TRP A 138 11.80 2.57 8.40
N TRP A 139 11.66 1.28 8.69
CA TRP A 139 10.76 0.82 9.75
C TRP A 139 11.03 1.49 11.09
N ASN A 140 12.30 1.59 11.51
CA ASN A 140 12.66 2.25 12.77
C ASN A 140 12.23 3.73 12.79
N LEU A 141 12.36 4.45 11.67
CA LEU A 141 11.90 5.83 11.58
C LEU A 141 10.38 5.92 11.67
N LEU A 142 9.66 5.08 10.93
CA LEU A 142 8.19 5.10 10.90
C LEU A 142 7.62 4.71 12.28
N ASP A 143 8.16 3.68 12.92
CA ASP A 143 7.77 3.28 14.28
C ASP A 143 8.02 4.41 15.30
N LYS A 144 9.19 5.06 15.25
CA LYS A 144 9.55 6.17 16.15
C LYS A 144 8.53 7.29 16.16
N TYR A 145 7.87 7.53 15.02
CA TYR A 145 6.89 8.61 14.86
C TYR A 145 5.44 8.11 14.78
N GLY A 146 5.19 6.81 14.96
CA GLY A 146 3.84 6.23 14.90
C GLY A 146 3.20 6.28 13.51
N VAL A 147 4.03 6.22 12.45
CA VAL A 147 3.55 6.26 11.06
C VAL A 147 3.14 4.87 10.61
N SER A 148 1.90 4.75 10.12
CA SER A 148 1.41 3.51 9.52
C SER A 148 2.03 3.26 8.15
N TYR A 149 2.21 1.98 7.78
CA TYR A 149 2.82 1.59 6.51
C TYR A 149 2.25 0.30 5.92
N ILE A 150 2.18 0.19 4.59
CA ILE A 150 1.63 -0.96 3.85
C ILE A 150 2.65 -1.44 2.80
N ASN A 151 2.97 -2.74 2.81
CA ASN A 151 3.95 -3.33 1.90
C ASN A 151 3.38 -3.64 0.52
N TRP A 152 4.14 -3.28 -0.52
CA TRP A 152 4.01 -3.81 -1.87
C TRP A 152 4.77 -5.14 -2.03
N SER A 153 4.14 -6.24 -2.45
CA SER A 153 2.70 -6.44 -2.65
C SER A 153 2.28 -7.90 -2.47
N ILE A 154 0.98 -8.12 -2.25
CA ILE A 154 0.36 -9.45 -2.36
C ILE A 154 0.12 -9.77 -3.84
N CYS A 155 1.17 -10.21 -4.53
CA CYS A 155 1.09 -10.76 -5.88
C CYS A 155 1.99 -11.98 -6.02
N ASN A 156 1.87 -12.70 -7.14
CA ASN A 156 2.71 -13.85 -7.49
C ASN A 156 3.53 -13.59 -8.77
N LYS A 157 3.75 -12.32 -9.12
CA LYS A 157 4.61 -11.94 -10.25
C LYS A 157 6.03 -12.43 -9.98
N LYS A 158 6.75 -12.81 -11.04
CA LYS A 158 8.15 -13.22 -10.95
C LYS A 158 9.05 -11.99 -10.78
N GLU A 159 9.05 -11.42 -9.58
CA GLU A 159 9.86 -10.28 -9.15
C GLU A 159 10.14 -10.38 -7.65
N ASN A 160 11.21 -9.75 -7.18
CA ASN A 160 11.65 -9.89 -5.79
C ASN A 160 10.77 -9.16 -4.77
N SER A 161 9.96 -8.16 -5.17
CA SER A 161 9.03 -7.49 -4.26
C SER A 161 7.79 -8.34 -3.90
N ALA A 162 7.36 -9.22 -4.81
CA ALA A 162 6.16 -10.04 -4.66
C ALA A 162 6.19 -10.87 -3.38
N ALA A 163 5.10 -10.88 -2.60
CA ALA A 163 5.03 -11.67 -1.38
C ALA A 163 4.89 -13.19 -1.65
N LEU A 164 4.28 -13.58 -2.78
CA LEU A 164 3.98 -14.97 -3.13
C LEU A 164 4.86 -15.46 -4.28
N LYS A 165 5.26 -16.73 -4.24
CA LYS A 165 6.05 -17.37 -5.31
C LYS A 165 5.22 -17.45 -6.60
N PRO A 166 5.87 -17.38 -7.79
CA PRO A 166 5.18 -17.62 -9.06
C PRO A 166 4.42 -18.95 -9.07
N GLY A 167 3.20 -18.92 -9.58
CA GLY A 167 2.30 -20.08 -9.63
C GLY A 167 1.45 -20.30 -8.37
N SER A 168 1.66 -19.52 -7.30
CA SER A 168 0.79 -19.56 -6.11
C SER A 168 -0.65 -19.21 -6.48
N THR A 169 -1.60 -19.93 -5.91
CA THR A 169 -3.05 -19.77 -6.07
C THR A 169 -3.68 -19.23 -4.78
N PRO A 170 -4.97 -18.81 -4.80
CA PRO A 170 -5.67 -18.41 -3.57
C PRO A 170 -5.69 -19.46 -2.45
N LYS A 171 -5.47 -20.75 -2.76
CA LYS A 171 -5.40 -21.81 -1.73
C LYS A 171 -4.07 -21.82 -0.98
N ASP A 172 -3.03 -21.24 -1.57
CA ASP A 172 -1.65 -21.31 -1.07
C ASP A 172 -1.30 -20.13 -0.16
N VAL A 173 -2.10 -19.05 -0.16
CA VAL A 173 -1.77 -17.76 0.47
C VAL A 173 -1.53 -17.83 1.99
N TRP A 174 -1.99 -18.90 2.64
CA TRP A 174 -1.82 -19.14 4.08
C TRP A 174 -0.53 -19.91 4.42
N GLN A 175 0.18 -20.45 3.42
CA GLN A 175 1.31 -21.36 3.60
C GLN A 175 2.65 -20.64 3.52
N ASP A 176 3.57 -20.90 4.46
CA ASP A 176 4.93 -20.34 4.43
C ASP A 176 5.77 -20.84 3.25
N SER A 177 5.40 -22.00 2.69
CA SER A 177 5.97 -22.55 1.46
C SER A 177 5.66 -21.68 0.24
N ALA A 178 4.54 -20.95 0.24
CA ALA A 178 4.12 -20.08 -0.84
C ALA A 178 4.82 -18.71 -0.81
N LEU A 179 5.42 -18.32 0.32
CA LEU A 179 6.06 -17.00 0.45
C LEU A 179 7.41 -16.91 -0.28
N THR A 180 7.69 -15.77 -0.89
CA THR A 180 9.04 -15.40 -1.36
C THR A 180 9.95 -15.00 -0.18
N ASN A 181 11.19 -14.58 -0.45
CA ASN A 181 12.03 -13.99 0.60
C ASN A 181 11.41 -12.68 1.13
N SER A 182 10.97 -11.78 0.25
CA SER A 182 10.27 -10.53 0.63
C SER A 182 9.05 -10.81 1.51
N GLY A 183 8.18 -11.73 1.08
CA GLY A 183 6.98 -12.10 1.83
C GLY A 183 7.28 -12.65 3.23
N ARG A 184 8.34 -13.46 3.40
CA ARG A 184 8.75 -13.98 4.72
C ARG A 184 9.26 -12.87 5.63
N ILE A 185 10.08 -11.96 5.12
CA ILE A 185 10.64 -10.84 5.89
C ILE A 185 9.51 -9.94 6.39
N VAL A 186 8.59 -9.56 5.50
CA VAL A 186 7.44 -8.69 5.83
C VAL A 186 6.49 -9.39 6.80
N LYS A 187 6.14 -10.67 6.57
CA LYS A 187 5.30 -11.44 7.49
C LYS A 187 5.89 -11.48 8.91
N ARG A 188 7.19 -11.74 9.03
CA ARG A 188 7.89 -11.77 10.33
C ARG A 188 7.81 -10.42 11.04
N MET A 189 8.08 -9.33 10.31
CA MET A 189 7.99 -7.97 10.83
C MET A 189 6.57 -7.61 11.29
N LEU A 190 5.54 -7.95 10.50
CA LEU A 190 4.15 -7.66 10.86
C LEU A 190 3.73 -8.43 12.12
N ILE A 191 4.06 -9.72 12.23
CA ILE A 191 3.71 -10.53 13.41
C ILE A 191 4.44 -10.02 14.66
N SER A 192 5.69 -9.59 14.55
CA SER A 192 6.45 -9.11 15.71
C SER A 192 5.92 -7.77 16.26
N LYS A 193 5.31 -6.94 15.41
CA LYS A 193 4.83 -5.60 15.78
C LYS A 193 3.33 -5.52 16.05
N ASN A 194 2.56 -6.43 15.45
CA ASN A 194 1.12 -6.54 15.62
C ASN A 194 0.75 -7.90 16.23
N PRO A 195 1.18 -8.18 17.48
CA PRO A 195 0.82 -9.43 18.13
C PRO A 195 -0.70 -9.52 18.22
N VAL A 196 -1.24 -10.71 17.96
CA VAL A 196 -2.66 -11.00 18.23
C VAL A 196 -2.90 -10.67 19.70
N PRO A 197 -3.90 -9.83 20.05
CA PRO A 197 -4.23 -9.56 21.43
C PRO A 197 -4.42 -10.89 22.16
N THR A 198 -3.59 -11.16 23.16
CA THR A 198 -3.74 -12.33 24.01
C THR A 198 -4.78 -11.99 25.06
N GLY A 199 -6.06 -12.26 24.77
CA GLY A 199 -7.14 -12.07 25.74
C GLY A 199 -8.54 -12.03 25.15
N CYS A 200 -9.28 -13.11 25.34
CA CYS A 200 -10.62 -13.08 25.92
C CYS A 200 -10.51 -13.73 27.30
#